data_AF-A0A1W9LM51-F1
#
_entry.id   AF-A0A1W9LM51-F1
#
_cell.length_a   1.000
_cell.length_b   1.000
_cell.length_c   1.000
_cell.angle_alpha   90.00
_cell.angle_beta   90.00
_cell.angle_gamma   90.00
#
_symmetry.space_group_name_H-M   'P 1'
#
loop_
_entity.id
_entity.type
_entity.pdbx_description
1 polymer ?
#
loop_
_entity_poly.entity_id
_entity_poly.type
_entity_poly.pdbx_seq_one_letter_code
_entity_poly.pdbx_strand_id
1 'polypeptide(L)' 'MAESYESLNIMAGELKSKYRISLADAFVAALTFEYDGILIHKDPEFEALSYLIKQHRLPYK' A
#
# COMPACT_ATOMS: atom_id res chain seq x y z
N MET A 1 20.22 1.19 -1.71
CA MET A 1 19.13 0.92 -2.66
C MET A 1 18.23 -0.08 -1.98
N ALA A 2 16.95 0.22 -1.75
CA ALA A 2 16.05 -0.78 -1.18
C ALA A 2 15.79 -1.82 -2.27
N GLU A 3 16.33 -3.03 -2.10
CA GLU A 3 16.05 -4.13 -3.00
C GLU A 3 14.71 -4.77 -2.61
N SER A 4 13.86 -5.05 -3.60
CA SER A 4 12.68 -5.86 -3.35
C SER A 4 13.11 -7.32 -3.14
N TYR A 5 12.51 -7.98 -2.16
CA TYR A 5 12.63 -9.42 -1.96
C TYR A 5 11.31 -10.11 -2.33
N GLU A 6 11.34 -11.43 -2.45
CA GLU A 6 10.27 -12.23 -3.04
C GLU A 6 8.90 -12.02 -2.37
N SER A 7 8.83 -12.04 -1.03
CA SER A 7 7.56 -11.86 -0.31
C SER A 7 6.92 -10.50 -0.58
N LEU A 8 7.73 -9.43 -0.63
CA LEU A 8 7.24 -8.10 -0.97
C LEU A 8 6.68 -8.05 -2.39
N ASN A 9 7.37 -8.67 -3.36
CA ASN A 9 6.92 -8.73 -4.75
C ASN A 9 5.60 -9.48 -4.92
N ILE A 10 5.45 -10.61 -4.22
CA ILE A 10 4.22 -11.40 -4.24
C ILE A 10 3.07 -10.58 -3.65
N MET A 11 3.26 -9.98 -2.48
CA MET A 11 2.23 -9.17 -1.84
C MET A 11 1.84 -7.96 -2.70
N ALA A 12 2.81 -7.21 -3.22
CA ALA A 12 2.52 -6.08 -4.11
C ALA A 12 1.76 -6.53 -5.38
N GLY A 13 2.12 -7.68 -5.95
CA GLY A 13 1.39 -8.28 -7.08
C GLY A 13 -0.05 -8.64 -6.74
N GLU A 14 -0.28 -9.26 -5.57
CA GLU A 14 -1.62 -9.56 -5.08
C GLU A 14 -2.45 -8.29 -4.88
N LEU A 15 -1.89 -7.27 -4.25
CA LEU A 15 -2.57 -5.99 -4.05
C LEU A 15 -2.90 -5.33 -5.38
N LYS A 16 -1.95 -5.29 -6.31
CA LYS A 16 -2.19 -4.70 -7.64
C LYS A 16 -3.26 -5.44 -8.44
N SER A 17 -3.36 -6.76 -8.29
CA SER A 17 -4.38 -7.57 -8.98
C SER A 17 -5.77 -7.45 -8.35
N LYS A 18 -5.86 -7.31 -7.02
CA LYS A 18 -7.13 -7.22 -6.27
C LYS A 18 -7.70 -5.80 -6.20
N TYR A 19 -6.84 -4.78 -6.22
CA TYR A 19 -7.24 -3.39 -6.04
C TYR A 19 -6.84 -2.52 -7.23
N ARG A 20 -7.70 -1.54 -7.55
CA ARG A 20 -7.45 -0.57 -8.62
C ARG A 20 -6.53 0.56 -8.12
N ILE A 21 -5.29 0.20 -7.79
CA ILE A 21 -4.21 1.12 -7.35
C ILE A 21 -3.04 1.05 -8.34
N SER A 22 -2.12 2.02 -8.35
CA SER A 22 -0.93 1.92 -9.20
C SER A 22 0.03 0.80 -8.76
N LEU A 23 0.98 0.41 -9.62
CA LEU A 23 2.02 -0.56 -9.23
C LEU A 23 2.87 -0.01 -8.06
N ALA A 24 3.21 1.27 -8.09
CA ALA A 24 3.99 1.91 -7.03
C ALA A 24 3.23 1.88 -5.70
N ASP A 25 1.94 2.20 -5.72
CA ASP A 25 1.09 2.19 -4.54
C ASP A 25 0.91 0.80 -3.95
N ALA A 26 0.88 -0.23 -4.79
CA ALA A 26 0.85 -1.61 -4.33
C ALA A 26 2.12 -1.98 -3.54
N PHE A 27 3.30 -1.52 -3.96
CA PHE A 27 4.54 -1.71 -3.19
C PHE A 27 4.54 -0.93 -1.89
N VAL A 28 4.08 0.32 -1.90
CA VAL A 28 3.96 1.14 -0.68
C VAL A 28 3.01 0.50 0.33
N ALA A 29 1.87 -0.02 -0.14
CA ALA A 29 0.91 -0.73 0.70
C ALA A 29 1.45 -2.06 1.23
N ALA A 30 2.15 -2.84 0.40
CA ALA A 30 2.77 -4.09 0.81
C ALA A 30 3.85 -3.87 1.89
N LEU A 31 4.72 -2.87 1.71
CA LEU A 31 5.68 -2.46 2.74
C LEU A 31 4.97 -2.01 4.02
N THR A 32 3.91 -1.20 3.91
CA THR A 32 3.16 -0.74 5.09
C THR A 32 2.60 -1.92 5.87
N PHE A 33 2.04 -2.91 5.17
CA PHE A 33 1.54 -4.13 5.80
C PHE A 33 2.65 -4.93 6.49
N GLU A 34 3.76 -5.17 5.80
CA GLU A 34 4.87 -5.98 6.30
C GLU A 34 5.53 -5.42 7.56
N TYR A 35 5.63 -4.10 7.66
CA TYR A 35 6.22 -3.42 8.82
C TYR A 35 5.20 -3.04 9.91
N ASP A 36 3.94 -3.49 9.82
CA ASP A 36 2.81 -3.02 10.65
C ASP A 36 2.76 -1.48 10.78
N GLY A 37 3.05 -0.81 9.67
CA GLY A 37 3.17 0.63 9.58
C GLY A 37 1.82 1.35 9.45
N ILE A 38 1.89 2.69 9.45
CA ILE A 38 0.76 3.57 9.15
C ILE A 38 1.06 4.30 7.85
N LEU A 39 0.22 4.10 6.84
CA LEU A 39 0.32 4.82 5.57
C LEU A 39 -0.26 6.23 5.72
N ILE A 40 0.59 7.25 5.59
CA ILE A 40 0.16 8.65 5.55
C ILE A 40 -0.08 9.04 4.09
N HIS A 41 -1.30 9.43 3.75
CA HIS A 41 -1.65 9.79 2.36
C HIS A 41 -2.80 10.80 2.29
N LYS A 42 -3.00 11.36 1.09
CA LYS A 42 -4.17 12.17 0.71
C LYS A 42 -4.91 11.60 -0.50
N ASP A 43 -4.51 10.40 -0.94
CA ASP A 43 -5.01 9.79 -2.17
C ASP A 43 -6.19 8.85 -1.86
N PRO A 44 -7.38 9.05 -2.46
CA PRO A 44 -8.55 8.22 -2.22
C PRO A 44 -8.38 6.78 -2.73
N GLU A 45 -7.46 6.47 -3.64
CA GLU A 45 -7.24 5.11 -4.14
C GLU A 45 -6.87 4.12 -3.01
N PHE A 46 -6.17 4.61 -1.99
CA PHE A 46 -5.80 3.79 -0.82
C PHE A 46 -6.98 3.47 0.11
N GLU A 47 -8.13 4.14 -0.01
CA GLU A 47 -9.27 3.88 0.89
C GLU A 47 -9.74 2.43 0.80
N ALA A 48 -9.61 1.82 -0.39
CA ALA A 48 -9.91 0.41 -0.63
C ALA A 48 -9.02 -0.55 0.19
N LEU A 49 -7.89 -0.10 0.74
CA LEU A 49 -6.96 -0.90 1.54
C LEU A 49 -7.13 -0.70 3.05
N SER A 50 -8.11 0.09 3.49
CA SER A 50 -8.26 0.51 4.91
C SER A 50 -8.56 -0.62 5.89
N TYR A 51 -9.03 -1.78 5.39
CA TYR A 51 -9.19 -2.99 6.20
C TYR A 51 -7.91 -3.83 6.29
N LEU A 52 -6.92 -3.58 5.44
CA LEU A 52 -5.68 -4.33 5.38
C LEU A 52 -4.54 -3.60 6.08
N ILE A 53 -4.43 -2.28 5.89
CA ILE A 53 -3.35 -1.46 6.43
C ILE A 53 -3.90 -0.28 7.25
N LYS A 54 -3.17 0.10 8.30
CA LYS A 54 -3.47 1.32 9.06
C LYS A 54 -3.17 2.54 8.19
N GLN A 55 -4.06 3.53 8.23
CA GLN A 55 -3.96 4.74 7.41
C GLN A 55 -4.12 5.99 8.27
N HIS A 56 -3.34 7.01 7.96
CA HIS A 56 -3.53 8.37 8.44
C HIS A 56 -3.83 9.27 7.24
N ARG A 57 -5.11 9.56 7.04
CA ARG A 57 -5.60 10.36 5.91
C ARG A 57 -5.43 11.85 6.21
N LEU A 58 -4.71 12.54 5.33
CA LEU A 58 -4.58 13.98 5.36
C LEU A 58 -5.85 14.63 4.77
N PRO A 59 -6.24 15.84 5.22
CA PRO A 59 -7.39 16.55 4.69
C PRO A 59 -7.29 16.75 3.17
N TYR A 60 -8.40 16.52 2.46
CA TYR A 60 -8.53 16.91 1.07
C TYR A 60 -8.52 18.44 0.95
N LYS A 61 -7.87 18.98 -0.09
CA LYS A 61 -7.91 20.42 -0.42
C LYS A 61 -9.12 20.73 -1.28
#